data_AF-A0A0G4EWG2-F1
#
_entry.id   AF-A0A0G4EWG2-F1
#
_cell.length_a   1.000
_cell.length_b   1.000
_cell.length_c   1.000
_cell.angle_alpha   90.00
_cell.angle_beta   90.00
_cell.angle_gamma   90.00
#
_symmetry.space_group_name_H-M   'P 1'
#
loop_
_entity.id
_entity.type
_entity.pdbx_description
1 polymer ?
#
loop_
_entity_poly.entity_id
_entity_poly.type
_entity_poly.pdbx_seq_one_letter_code
_entity_poly.pdbx_strand_id
1 'polypeptide(L)'
;MHAFRTHVLTALKVSTSQRDTNSKSGTVEALDKRRLGQLTNTTISMADEFLQHQWQWPPRRERRILWLSRRPYSQVVDKARGRIHTYTPDRHVGNEAELLASLRQSLDRAAATESPRFSGWQIEDFNPGDSHSFREQVLRAASADILVGVHGAGLTLCIYMRTGSALVELFGGNRERENRHFDTLCSKVGQRRWEMDVGSLERVAPEGVWENVRQAIEQLDGVE
;
A
#
# COMPACT_ATOMS: atom_id res chain seq x y z
N MET A 1 -12.55 3.30 17.23
CA MET A 1 -13.44 3.38 16.04
C MET A 1 -13.27 4.65 15.20
N HIS A 2 -13.29 5.86 15.77
CA HIS A 2 -13.38 7.09 14.96
C HIS A 2 -12.13 7.38 14.09
N ALA A 3 -10.91 7.16 14.61
CA ALA A 3 -9.66 7.55 13.95
C ALA A 3 -9.38 6.81 12.62
N PHE A 4 -9.52 5.47 12.58
CA PHE A 4 -9.35 4.67 11.36
C PHE A 4 -10.29 5.14 10.24
N ARG A 5 -11.54 5.38 10.61
CA ARG A 5 -12.59 5.82 9.69
C ARG A 5 -12.36 7.23 9.17
N THR A 6 -12.01 8.17 10.02
CA THR A 6 -11.69 9.53 9.60
C THR A 6 -10.48 9.53 8.66
N HIS A 7 -9.47 8.71 8.95
CA HIS A 7 -8.26 8.57 8.10
C HIS A 7 -8.59 8.09 6.68
N VAL A 8 -9.28 6.95 6.55
CA VAL A 8 -9.62 6.39 5.22
C VAL A 8 -10.55 7.34 4.46
N LEU A 9 -11.58 7.90 5.11
CA LEU A 9 -12.50 8.83 4.45
C LEU A 9 -11.80 10.12 3.99
N THR A 10 -10.81 10.60 4.74
CA THR A 10 -9.96 11.73 4.33
C THR A 10 -9.16 11.39 3.08
N ALA A 11 -8.57 10.19 3.03
CA ALA A 11 -7.85 9.68 1.85
C ALA A 11 -8.75 9.66 0.61
N LEU A 12 -9.99 9.20 0.80
CA LEU A 12 -10.99 9.06 -0.28
C LEU A 12 -11.74 10.37 -0.59
N LYS A 13 -11.46 11.46 0.13
CA LYS A 13 -12.21 12.75 0.07
C LYS A 13 -13.74 12.58 0.29
N VAL A 14 -14.15 11.63 1.13
CA VAL A 14 -15.56 11.39 1.45
C VAL A 14 -15.91 12.08 2.77
N SER A 15 -16.91 12.97 2.78
CA SER A 15 -17.34 13.67 4.00
C SER A 15 -18.29 12.80 4.84
N THR A 16 -18.10 12.78 6.17
CA THR A 16 -19.02 12.16 7.13
C THR A 16 -20.31 12.98 7.34
N SER A 17 -20.31 14.28 7.00
CA SER A 17 -21.38 15.22 7.33
C SER A 17 -22.73 15.00 6.63
N GLN A 18 -22.85 14.00 5.74
CA GLN A 18 -24.11 13.68 5.06
C GLN A 18 -24.91 12.53 5.68
N ARG A 19 -24.42 11.87 6.74
CA ARG A 19 -25.15 10.73 7.36
C ARG A 19 -25.98 11.05 8.59
N ASP A 20 -25.64 12.10 9.33
CA ASP A 20 -26.32 12.37 10.61
C ASP A 20 -27.70 13.04 10.43
N THR A 21 -28.13 13.33 9.21
CA THR A 21 -29.44 13.96 8.93
C THR A 21 -30.53 13.02 8.43
N ASN A 22 -30.25 11.75 8.12
CA ASN A 22 -31.26 10.82 7.61
C ASN A 22 -31.57 9.67 8.58
N SER A 23 -31.89 10.03 9.81
CA SER A 23 -32.82 9.26 10.65
C SER A 23 -34.25 9.57 10.20
N LYS A 24 -34.70 8.93 9.12
CA LYS A 24 -36.11 8.61 8.82
C LYS A 24 -36.18 7.86 7.50
N SER A 25 -36.80 6.68 7.55
CA SER A 25 -37.26 5.82 6.46
C SER A 25 -37.05 6.35 5.04
N GLY A 26 -36.10 5.77 4.31
CA GLY A 26 -35.90 6.03 2.89
C GLY A 26 -34.87 5.04 2.35
N THR A 27 -35.27 4.29 1.33
CA THR A 27 -34.52 3.22 0.66
C THR A 27 -33.09 3.62 0.24
N VAL A 28 -32.25 2.59 0.18
CA VAL A 28 -30.79 2.55 -0.08
C VAL A 28 -30.32 3.20 -1.40
N GLU A 29 -31.19 3.86 -2.16
CA GLU A 29 -30.93 4.35 -3.52
C GLU A 29 -30.48 5.81 -3.65
N ALA A 30 -30.29 6.53 -2.54
CA ALA A 30 -29.97 7.97 -2.58
C ALA A 30 -28.53 8.30 -2.16
N LEU A 31 -27.54 7.46 -2.49
CA LEU A 31 -26.16 7.92 -2.64
C LEU A 31 -26.08 8.73 -3.94
N ASP A 32 -26.40 10.01 -3.77
CA ASP A 32 -26.61 11.04 -4.79
C ASP A 32 -25.56 10.98 -5.93
N LYS A 33 -26.07 10.75 -7.14
CA LYS A 33 -25.38 10.63 -8.43
C LYS A 33 -24.48 11.83 -8.78
N ARG A 34 -24.42 12.87 -7.94
CA ARG A 34 -23.67 14.12 -8.16
C ARG A 34 -22.20 14.09 -7.73
N ARG A 35 -21.75 13.12 -6.93
CA ARG A 35 -20.31 13.00 -6.53
C ARG A 35 -19.59 11.74 -7.02
N LEU A 36 -20.34 10.76 -7.54
CA LEU A 36 -19.77 9.51 -8.07
C LEU A 36 -19.02 9.69 -9.41
N GLY A 37 -19.23 10.81 -10.11
CA GLY A 37 -18.60 11.08 -11.41
C GLY A 37 -17.07 11.30 -11.38
N GLN A 38 -16.42 11.25 -10.22
CA GLN A 38 -14.97 11.49 -10.07
C GLN A 38 -14.21 10.38 -9.33
N LEU A 39 -14.88 9.32 -8.87
CA LEU A 39 -14.23 8.23 -8.14
C LEU A 39 -14.03 7.04 -9.10
N THR A 40 -12.82 6.51 -9.16
CA THR A 40 -12.56 5.29 -9.95
C THR A 40 -13.34 4.10 -9.36
N ASN A 41 -13.69 3.10 -10.17
CA ASN A 41 -14.42 1.91 -9.69
C ASN A 41 -13.74 1.25 -8.47
N THR A 42 -12.41 1.23 -8.44
CA THR A 42 -11.62 0.75 -7.29
C THR A 42 -11.89 1.57 -6.04
N THR A 43 -11.97 2.89 -6.16
CA THR A 43 -12.24 3.80 -5.03
C THR A 43 -13.64 3.60 -4.44
N ILE A 44 -14.62 3.25 -5.28
CA ILE A 44 -15.99 2.96 -4.85
C ILE A 44 -16.04 1.63 -4.09
N SER A 45 -15.45 0.56 -4.65
CA SER A 45 -15.36 -0.74 -3.96
C SER A 45 -14.63 -0.64 -2.61
N MET A 46 -13.54 0.12 -2.57
CA MET A 46 -12.78 0.44 -1.35
C MET A 46 -13.65 1.12 -0.30
N ALA A 47 -14.44 2.12 -0.69
CA ALA A 47 -15.34 2.83 0.20
C ALA A 47 -16.49 1.93 0.69
N ASP A 48 -17.11 1.16 -0.20
CA ASP A 48 -18.26 0.30 0.16
C ASP A 48 -17.86 -0.79 1.16
N GLU A 49 -16.76 -1.49 0.92
CA GLU A 49 -16.29 -2.55 1.83
C GLU A 49 -15.82 -1.99 3.17
N PHE A 50 -15.24 -0.79 3.16
CA PHE A 50 -14.90 -0.07 4.38
C PHE A 50 -16.16 0.27 5.20
N LEU A 51 -17.20 0.76 4.52
CA LEU A 51 -18.44 1.23 5.17
C LEU A 51 -19.29 0.08 5.73
N GLN A 52 -19.22 -1.10 5.13
CA GLN A 52 -19.98 -2.27 5.55
C GLN A 52 -19.40 -2.97 6.79
N HIS A 53 -18.10 -2.86 7.05
CA HIS A 53 -17.41 -3.78 7.97
C HIS A 53 -16.82 -3.18 9.27
N GLN A 54 -17.23 -1.96 9.67
CA GLN A 54 -16.82 -1.31 10.94
C GLN A 54 -15.34 -1.47 11.33
N TRP A 55 -14.47 -1.31 10.36
CA TRP A 55 -13.05 -1.60 10.49
C TRP A 55 -12.35 -0.78 11.60
N GLN A 56 -11.33 -1.38 12.19
CA GLN A 56 -10.41 -0.73 13.12
C GLN A 56 -8.99 -1.17 12.78
N TRP A 57 -7.99 -0.30 13.03
CA TRP A 57 -6.61 -0.76 12.98
C TRP A 57 -6.42 -1.91 13.97
N PRO A 58 -5.80 -3.02 13.55
CA PRO A 58 -5.43 -4.07 14.48
C PRO A 58 -4.48 -3.50 15.56
N PRO A 59 -4.43 -4.11 16.76
CA PRO A 59 -3.42 -3.78 17.76
C PRO A 59 -2.03 -3.87 17.15
N ARG A 60 -1.14 -2.91 17.46
CA ARG A 60 0.27 -3.04 17.11
C ARG A 60 0.83 -4.25 17.85
N ARG A 61 1.36 -5.20 17.10
CA ARG A 61 1.94 -6.43 17.66
C ARG A 61 3.40 -6.56 17.25
N GLU A 62 3.66 -6.50 15.95
CA GLU A 62 4.99 -6.68 15.35
C GLU A 62 5.29 -5.53 14.39
N ARG A 63 6.56 -5.11 14.33
CA ARG A 63 7.02 -4.10 13.39
C ARG A 63 7.11 -4.73 12.01
N ARG A 64 6.34 -4.22 11.04
CA ARG A 64 6.19 -4.92 9.75
C ARG A 64 6.49 -4.02 8.55
N ILE A 65 7.33 -4.55 7.67
CA ILE A 65 7.57 -4.05 6.32
C ILE A 65 6.78 -4.93 5.35
N LEU A 66 5.85 -4.35 4.61
CA LEU A 66 5.09 -5.03 3.57
C LEU A 66 5.67 -4.66 2.20
N TRP A 67 6.18 -5.66 1.49
CA TRP A 67 6.79 -5.52 0.16
C TRP A 67 5.81 -5.86 -0.95
N LEU A 68 5.67 -4.98 -1.94
CA LEU A 68 4.79 -5.15 -3.10
C LEU A 68 5.55 -4.98 -4.42
N SER A 69 5.54 -5.99 -5.26
CA SER A 69 5.89 -5.85 -6.69
C SER A 69 4.75 -6.26 -7.60
N ARG A 70 4.77 -5.76 -8.83
CA ARG A 70 3.86 -6.20 -9.90
C ARG A 70 4.32 -7.58 -10.37
N ARG A 71 3.96 -8.65 -9.68
CA ARG A 71 4.13 -10.02 -10.20
C ARG A 71 3.09 -10.29 -11.31
N PRO A 72 3.35 -11.28 -12.20
CA PRO A 72 2.37 -11.68 -13.20
C PRO A 72 1.05 -12.03 -12.53
N TYR A 73 -0.04 -11.39 -12.96
CA TYR A 73 -1.38 -11.78 -12.54
C TYR A 73 -1.74 -13.01 -13.36
N SER A 74 -2.25 -14.06 -12.72
CA SER A 74 -2.61 -15.29 -13.41
C SER A 74 -3.66 -15.01 -14.50
N GLN A 75 -3.27 -15.33 -15.73
CA GLN A 75 -4.12 -15.64 -16.90
C GLN A 75 -5.12 -14.57 -17.34
N VAL A 76 -4.72 -13.75 -18.31
CA VAL A 76 -5.70 -13.05 -19.15
C VAL A 76 -6.17 -14.03 -20.23
N VAL A 77 -7.43 -14.44 -20.13
CA VAL A 77 -8.10 -15.17 -21.21
C VAL A 77 -8.41 -14.18 -22.32
N ASP A 78 -7.71 -14.29 -23.46
CA ASP A 78 -8.16 -13.61 -24.68
C ASP A 78 -9.47 -14.27 -25.13
N LYS A 79 -10.60 -13.68 -24.73
CA LYS A 79 -11.95 -14.16 -25.06
C LYS A 79 -12.19 -14.25 -26.57
N ALA A 80 -11.44 -13.52 -27.39
CA ALA A 80 -11.58 -13.55 -28.85
C ALA A 80 -10.77 -14.68 -29.51
N ARG A 81 -9.76 -15.25 -28.82
CA ARG A 81 -8.86 -16.26 -29.42
C ARG A 81 -8.71 -17.56 -28.64
N GLY A 82 -9.36 -17.70 -27.49
CA GLY A 82 -9.28 -18.92 -26.66
C GLY A 82 -7.87 -19.23 -26.14
N ARG A 83 -6.95 -18.24 -26.19
CA ARG A 83 -5.58 -18.37 -25.69
C ARG A 83 -5.47 -17.72 -24.32
N ILE A 84 -4.98 -18.50 -23.37
CA ILE A 84 -4.54 -18.01 -22.08
C ILE A 84 -3.17 -17.38 -22.30
N HIS A 85 -3.02 -16.08 -22.05
CA HIS A 85 -1.70 -15.45 -21.98
C HIS A 85 -1.43 -14.96 -20.55
N THR A 86 -0.22 -15.20 -20.08
CA THR A 86 0.27 -14.62 -18.84
C THR A 86 0.65 -13.18 -19.12
N TYR A 87 -0.07 -12.23 -18.54
CA TYR A 87 0.35 -10.83 -18.56
C TYR A 87 1.47 -10.65 -17.53
N THR A 88 2.70 -10.49 -18.04
CA THR A 88 3.84 -10.04 -17.23
C THR A 88 3.88 -8.52 -17.30
N PRO A 89 3.54 -7.80 -16.22
CA PRO A 89 3.65 -6.35 -16.20
C PRO A 89 5.12 -5.91 -16.34
N ASP A 90 5.37 -4.81 -17.07
CA ASP A 90 6.69 -4.16 -17.20
C ASP A 90 7.29 -3.64 -15.87
N ARG A 91 6.57 -3.87 -14.76
CA ARG A 91 6.88 -3.35 -13.43
C ARG A 91 7.25 -4.45 -12.42
N HIS A 92 7.62 -5.62 -12.93
CA HIS A 92 8.15 -6.72 -12.14
C HIS A 92 9.62 -6.49 -11.81
N VAL A 93 10.03 -6.76 -10.56
CA VAL A 93 11.44 -6.71 -10.15
C VAL A 93 12.11 -8.05 -10.49
N GLY A 94 13.01 -8.07 -11.47
CA GLY A 94 13.60 -9.30 -12.00
C GLY A 94 14.47 -10.05 -10.99
N ASN A 95 15.14 -9.34 -10.07
CA ASN A 95 15.94 -9.92 -8.99
C ASN A 95 15.23 -9.90 -7.62
N GLU A 96 13.90 -9.94 -7.59
CA GLU A 96 13.12 -9.73 -6.36
C GLU A 96 13.49 -10.67 -5.21
N ALA A 97 13.71 -11.96 -5.48
CA ALA A 97 14.08 -12.92 -4.44
C ALA A 97 15.45 -12.60 -3.81
N GLU A 98 16.43 -12.23 -4.64
CA GLU A 98 17.77 -11.79 -4.20
C GLU A 98 17.67 -10.49 -3.40
N LEU A 99 16.88 -9.54 -3.90
CA LEU A 99 16.62 -8.26 -3.25
C LEU A 99 16.01 -8.44 -1.85
N LEU A 100 14.95 -9.24 -1.73
CA LEU A 100 14.29 -9.51 -0.45
C LEU A 100 15.20 -10.25 0.53
N ALA A 101 16.02 -11.19 0.04
CA ALA A 101 17.02 -11.86 0.87
C ALA A 101 18.06 -10.86 1.41
N SER A 102 18.55 -9.96 0.55
CA SER A 102 19.50 -8.93 0.94
C SER A 102 18.91 -7.92 1.93
N LEU A 103 17.66 -7.48 1.74
CA LEU A 103 16.99 -6.58 2.69
C LEU A 103 16.82 -7.20 4.07
N ARG A 104 16.45 -8.50 4.15
CA ARG A 104 16.38 -9.23 5.42
C ARG A 104 17.75 -9.32 6.08
N GLN A 105 18.79 -9.62 5.32
CA GLN A 105 20.16 -9.68 5.83
C GLN A 105 20.65 -8.31 6.35
N SER A 106 20.34 -7.22 5.65
CA SER A 106 20.68 -5.86 6.09
C SER A 106 19.96 -5.48 7.37
N LEU A 107 18.70 -5.87 7.51
CA LEU A 107 17.92 -5.67 8.73
C LEU A 107 18.50 -6.45 9.92
N ASP A 108 18.84 -7.73 9.72
CA ASP A 108 19.46 -8.57 10.75
C ASP A 108 20.82 -8.00 11.18
N ARG A 109 21.61 -7.52 10.21
CA ARG A 109 22.91 -6.87 10.48
C ARG A 109 22.72 -5.61 11.31
N ALA A 110 21.82 -4.72 10.90
CA ALA A 110 21.57 -3.47 11.62
C ALA A 110 21.03 -3.71 13.04
N ALA A 111 20.19 -4.73 13.23
CA ALA A 111 19.74 -5.18 14.54
C ALA A 111 20.89 -5.69 15.43
N ALA A 112 21.91 -6.31 14.84
CA ALA A 112 23.07 -6.83 15.57
C ALA A 112 24.16 -5.78 15.84
N THR A 113 24.38 -4.83 14.92
CA THR A 113 25.57 -3.97 14.95
C THR A 113 25.28 -2.48 15.14
N GLU A 114 24.07 -2.00 14.87
CA GLU A 114 23.78 -0.57 14.86
C GLU A 114 22.91 -0.15 16.04
N SER A 115 21.70 -0.69 16.17
CA SER A 115 20.76 -0.27 17.21
C SER A 115 19.63 -1.29 17.44
N PRO A 116 19.16 -1.48 18.70
CA PRO A 116 18.01 -2.33 19.00
C PRO A 116 16.71 -1.91 18.28
N ARG A 117 16.62 -0.68 17.75
CA ARG A 117 15.46 -0.22 16.98
C ARG A 117 15.20 -1.04 15.71
N PHE A 118 16.25 -1.66 15.16
CA PHE A 118 16.14 -2.52 13.98
C PHE A 118 15.71 -3.95 14.34
N SER A 119 15.66 -4.31 15.63
CA SER A 119 15.20 -5.62 16.08
C SER A 119 13.68 -5.77 15.96
N GLY A 120 13.22 -7.00 15.71
CA GLY A 120 11.79 -7.36 15.69
C GLY A 120 11.02 -6.94 14.44
N TRP A 121 11.69 -6.32 13.47
CA TRP A 121 11.12 -6.03 12.17
C TRP A 121 11.00 -7.29 11.31
N GLN A 122 9.89 -7.43 10.59
CA GLN A 122 9.67 -8.52 9.64
C GLN A 122 9.37 -7.98 8.25
N ILE A 123 9.98 -8.57 7.22
CA ILE A 123 9.68 -8.27 5.81
C ILE A 123 8.75 -9.34 5.26
N GLU A 124 7.50 -8.94 5.06
CA GLU A 124 6.45 -9.74 4.43
C GLU A 124 6.37 -9.41 2.94
N ASP A 125 6.46 -10.44 2.11
CA ASP A 125 6.29 -10.35 0.67
C ASP A 125 4.81 -10.56 0.30
N PHE A 126 4.21 -9.60 -0.40
CA PHE A 126 2.79 -9.57 -0.66
C PHE A 126 2.45 -9.13 -2.09
N ASN A 127 1.71 -9.98 -2.80
CA ASN A 127 1.17 -9.66 -4.11
C ASN A 127 -0.35 -9.47 -4.04
N PRO A 128 -0.87 -8.23 -4.09
CA PRO A 128 -2.32 -7.99 -4.09
C PRO A 128 -3.02 -8.56 -5.34
N GLY A 129 -2.26 -9.01 -6.34
CA GLY A 129 -2.76 -9.69 -7.53
C GLY A 129 -3.08 -11.16 -7.39
N ASP A 130 -2.68 -11.79 -6.29
CA ASP A 130 -3.06 -13.17 -6.00
C ASP A 130 -4.55 -13.23 -5.61
N SER A 131 -5.07 -14.44 -5.35
CA SER A 131 -6.49 -14.65 -4.99
C SER A 131 -6.84 -14.19 -3.57
N HIS A 132 -6.48 -12.95 -3.22
CA HIS A 132 -6.81 -12.29 -1.96
C HIS A 132 -8.11 -11.51 -2.09
N SER A 133 -9.02 -11.75 -1.14
CA SER A 133 -10.14 -10.85 -0.93
C SER A 133 -9.62 -9.44 -0.61
N PHE A 134 -10.39 -8.42 -0.98
CA PHE A 134 -10.01 -7.05 -0.66
C PHE A 134 -9.85 -6.84 0.85
N ARG A 135 -10.72 -7.44 1.67
CA ARG A 135 -10.55 -7.53 3.12
C ARG A 135 -9.17 -8.03 3.54
N GLU A 136 -8.64 -9.09 2.94
CA GLU A 136 -7.29 -9.55 3.28
C GLU A 136 -6.23 -8.52 2.91
N GLN A 137 -6.34 -7.88 1.74
CA GLN A 137 -5.40 -6.84 1.31
C GLN A 137 -5.38 -5.66 2.30
N VAL A 138 -6.57 -5.20 2.74
CA VAL A 138 -6.68 -4.12 3.72
C VAL A 138 -6.12 -4.54 5.08
N LEU A 139 -6.40 -5.76 5.56
CA LEU A 139 -5.88 -6.23 6.85
C LEU A 139 -4.35 -6.32 6.84
N ARG A 140 -3.75 -6.79 5.73
CA ARG A 140 -2.30 -6.83 5.56
C ARG A 140 -1.72 -5.42 5.60
N ALA A 141 -2.26 -4.49 4.81
CA ALA A 141 -1.81 -3.11 4.79
C ALA A 141 -1.99 -2.39 6.14
N ALA A 142 -3.13 -2.59 6.81
CA ALA A 142 -3.41 -2.00 8.12
C ALA A 142 -2.49 -2.52 9.25
N SER A 143 -1.83 -3.67 9.04
CA SER A 143 -0.85 -4.23 9.95
C SER A 143 0.60 -3.79 9.67
N ALA A 144 0.85 -3.07 8.57
CA ALA A 144 2.19 -2.65 8.18
C ALA A 144 2.56 -1.27 8.76
N ASP A 145 3.82 -1.13 9.18
CA ASP A 145 4.41 0.16 9.58
C ASP A 145 5.14 0.82 8.40
N ILE A 146 5.69 0.01 7.49
CA ILE A 146 6.33 0.46 6.25
C ILE A 146 5.74 -0.33 5.08
N LEU A 147 5.28 0.38 4.05
CA LEU A 147 4.93 -0.20 2.76
C LEU A 147 6.07 0.10 1.78
N VAL A 148 6.65 -0.92 1.16
CA VAL A 148 7.71 -0.76 0.16
C VAL A 148 7.23 -1.38 -1.14
N GLY A 149 7.41 -0.70 -2.27
CA GLY A 149 7.11 -1.37 -3.53
C GLY A 149 7.21 -0.51 -4.78
N VAL A 150 7.03 -1.18 -5.91
CA VAL A 150 7.10 -0.55 -7.25
C VAL A 150 5.85 0.29 -7.50
N HIS A 151 6.03 1.44 -8.15
CA HIS A 151 4.93 2.30 -8.57
C HIS A 151 3.84 1.51 -9.30
N GLY A 152 2.61 1.57 -8.78
CA GLY A 152 1.47 0.86 -9.35
C GLY A 152 1.36 -0.62 -8.99
N ALA A 153 2.15 -1.15 -8.04
CA ALA A 153 2.05 -2.50 -7.49
C ALA A 153 0.98 -2.66 -6.40
N GLY A 154 0.01 -1.75 -6.32
CA GLY A 154 -1.00 -1.74 -5.24
C GLY A 154 -0.65 -0.82 -4.08
N LEU A 155 0.31 0.11 -4.26
CA LEU A 155 0.72 1.06 -3.23
C LEU A 155 -0.44 1.93 -2.68
N THR A 156 -1.58 2.02 -3.35
CA THR A 156 -2.79 2.69 -2.83
C THR A 156 -3.30 2.04 -1.55
N LEU A 157 -2.92 0.79 -1.27
CA LEU A 157 -3.17 0.14 0.02
C LEU A 157 -2.58 0.91 1.20
N CYS A 158 -1.63 1.83 0.96
CA CYS A 158 -1.10 2.69 1.99
C CYS A 158 -2.21 3.43 2.76
N ILE A 159 -3.34 3.81 2.14
CA ILE A 159 -4.43 4.53 2.81
C ILE A 159 -5.07 3.78 4.00
N TYR A 160 -4.80 2.49 4.13
CA TYR A 160 -5.28 1.66 5.24
C TYR A 160 -4.26 1.48 6.35
N MET A 161 -3.00 1.86 6.11
CA MET A 161 -1.96 1.86 7.12
C MET A 161 -2.27 2.86 8.24
N ARG A 162 -1.55 2.74 9.35
CA ARG A 162 -1.71 3.69 10.45
C ARG A 162 -1.22 5.07 10.06
N THR A 163 -1.83 6.12 10.62
CA THR A 163 -1.26 7.47 10.52
C THR A 163 0.15 7.47 11.11
N GLY A 164 1.07 8.12 10.43
CA GLY A 164 2.49 8.09 10.77
C GLY A 164 3.25 6.87 10.25
N SER A 165 2.63 5.91 9.55
CA SER A 165 3.35 4.87 8.81
C SER A 165 4.18 5.46 7.65
N ALA A 166 5.04 4.64 7.05
CA ALA A 166 5.92 5.03 5.95
C ALA A 166 5.56 4.34 4.62
N LEU A 167 5.76 5.05 3.50
CA LEU A 167 5.76 4.51 2.15
C LEU A 167 7.15 4.70 1.53
N VAL A 168 7.75 3.63 1.01
CA VAL A 168 8.94 3.67 0.16
C VAL A 168 8.54 3.26 -1.25
N GLU A 169 8.55 4.22 -2.15
CA GLU A 169 8.10 4.05 -3.53
C GLU A 169 9.27 3.90 -4.49
N LEU A 170 9.25 2.84 -5.30
CA LEU A 170 10.26 2.57 -6.33
C LEU A 170 9.71 2.93 -7.72
N PHE A 171 10.37 3.85 -8.41
CA PHE A 171 10.10 4.20 -9.81
C PHE A 171 11.03 3.44 -10.74
N GLY A 172 10.48 2.93 -11.85
CA GLY A 172 11.23 2.18 -12.86
C GLY A 172 10.31 1.53 -13.90
N GLY A 173 10.90 0.88 -14.91
CA GLY A 173 10.16 0.29 -16.02
C GLY A 173 9.53 1.37 -16.91
N ASN A 174 8.20 1.38 -17.03
CA ASN A 174 7.47 2.35 -17.85
C ASN A 174 6.82 3.50 -17.06
N ARG A 175 7.34 3.84 -15.87
CA ARG A 175 6.79 4.90 -15.02
C ARG A 175 7.88 5.81 -14.47
N GLU A 176 7.71 7.10 -14.75
CA GLU A 176 8.62 8.17 -14.36
C GLU A 176 8.20 8.84 -13.04
N ARG A 177 9.16 9.50 -12.38
CA ARG A 177 8.98 10.21 -11.10
C ARG A 177 7.97 11.35 -11.12
N GLU A 178 7.64 11.89 -12.28
CA GLU A 178 6.67 12.97 -12.42
C GLU A 178 5.27 12.58 -11.90
N ASN A 179 5.01 11.28 -11.74
CA ASN A 179 3.78 10.78 -11.13
C ASN A 179 3.76 10.97 -9.60
N ARG A 180 3.37 12.16 -9.15
CA ARG A 180 3.28 12.55 -7.73
C ARG A 180 2.00 12.09 -7.01
N HIS A 181 1.28 11.08 -7.52
CA HIS A 181 0.03 10.64 -6.91
C HIS A 181 0.19 10.21 -5.44
N PHE A 182 1.26 9.48 -5.13
CA PHE A 182 1.49 8.99 -3.76
C PHE A 182 2.03 10.07 -2.82
N ASP A 183 2.71 11.09 -3.34
CA ASP A 183 3.11 12.26 -2.55
C ASP A 183 1.88 12.99 -1.98
N THR A 184 0.92 13.31 -2.85
CA THR A 184 -0.34 13.93 -2.43
C THR A 184 -1.15 13.01 -1.51
N LEU A 185 -1.16 11.70 -1.80
CA LEU A 185 -1.91 10.73 -1.01
C LEU A 185 -1.35 10.61 0.41
N CYS A 186 -0.04 10.36 0.54
CA CYS A 186 0.65 10.24 1.82
C CYS A 186 0.50 11.51 2.67
N SER A 187 0.62 12.70 2.06
CA SER A 187 0.39 13.97 2.75
C SER A 187 -1.01 14.07 3.36
N LYS A 188 -2.05 13.62 2.63
CA LYS A 188 -3.45 13.66 3.11
C LYS A 188 -3.74 12.71 4.26
N VAL A 189 -3.03 11.58 4.31
CA VAL A 189 -3.27 10.53 5.30
C VAL A 189 -2.23 10.54 6.43
N GLY A 190 -1.30 11.50 6.41
CA GLY A 190 -0.26 11.66 7.43
C GLY A 190 0.79 10.55 7.40
N GLN A 191 1.12 10.03 6.21
CA GLN A 191 2.23 9.09 6.02
C GLN A 191 3.50 9.83 5.66
N ARG A 192 4.62 9.25 6.08
CA ARG A 192 5.95 9.66 5.60
C ARG A 192 6.23 8.95 4.27
N ARG A 193 6.92 9.60 3.35
CA ARG A 193 7.21 9.04 2.03
C ARG A 193 8.68 9.21 1.66
N TRP A 194 9.23 8.14 1.11
CA TRP A 194 10.51 8.11 0.42
C TRP A 194 10.27 7.64 -1.01
N GLU A 195 11.05 8.15 -1.94
CA GLU A 195 11.05 7.71 -3.33
C GLU A 195 12.46 7.44 -3.81
N MET A 196 12.59 6.44 -4.67
CA MET A 196 13.82 6.22 -5.43
C MET A 196 13.53 5.87 -6.87
N ASP A 197 14.44 6.29 -7.74
CA ASP A 197 14.47 5.83 -9.12
C ASP A 197 15.41 4.64 -9.14
N VAL A 198 14.95 3.50 -9.65
CA VAL A 198 15.78 2.31 -9.80
C VAL A 198 16.23 2.11 -11.24
N GLY A 199 15.80 2.98 -12.16
CA GLY A 199 16.06 2.89 -13.60
C GLY A 199 15.45 1.61 -14.17
N SER A 200 16.24 0.54 -14.17
CA SER A 200 15.81 -0.79 -14.59
C SER A 200 15.22 -1.59 -13.43
N LEU A 201 14.05 -2.19 -13.67
CA LEU A 201 13.46 -3.15 -12.74
C LEU A 201 13.99 -4.57 -12.94
N GLU A 202 14.81 -4.84 -13.96
CA GLU A 202 15.41 -6.16 -14.14
C GLU A 202 16.35 -6.52 -12.98
N ARG A 203 17.11 -5.53 -12.48
CA ARG A 203 18.02 -5.68 -11.36
C ARG A 203 18.03 -4.42 -10.50
N VAL A 204 17.30 -4.47 -9.39
CA VAL A 204 17.24 -3.39 -8.40
C VAL A 204 18.35 -3.59 -7.37
N ALA A 205 19.11 -2.52 -7.10
CA ALA A 205 20.18 -2.52 -6.11
C ALA A 205 19.62 -2.55 -4.68
N PRO A 206 19.94 -3.57 -3.85
CA PRO A 206 19.42 -3.67 -2.49
C PRO A 206 19.84 -2.53 -1.58
N GLU A 207 21.02 -1.94 -1.79
CA GLU A 207 21.60 -0.93 -0.93
C GLU A 207 20.76 0.35 -0.91
N GLY A 208 20.28 0.78 -2.08
CA GLY A 208 19.43 1.97 -2.19
C GLY A 208 18.05 1.75 -1.57
N VAL A 209 17.48 0.56 -1.73
CA VAL A 209 16.20 0.20 -1.10
C VAL A 209 16.36 0.12 0.42
N TRP A 210 17.44 -0.51 0.89
CA TRP A 210 17.77 -0.61 2.30
C TRP A 210 17.93 0.76 2.94
N GLU A 211 18.64 1.70 2.31
CA GLU A 211 18.85 3.03 2.88
C GLU A 211 17.53 3.77 3.14
N ASN A 212 16.58 3.69 2.20
CA ASN A 212 15.25 4.28 2.40
C ASN A 212 14.46 3.55 3.51
N VAL A 213 14.53 2.22 3.58
CA VAL A 213 13.90 1.45 4.66
C VAL A 213 14.51 1.80 6.02
N ARG A 214 15.84 1.89 6.10
CA ARG A 214 16.59 2.26 7.30
C ARG A 214 16.16 3.63 7.81
N GLN A 215 16.14 4.64 6.94
CA GLN A 215 15.66 5.98 7.28
C GLN A 215 14.20 5.99 7.74
N ALA A 216 13.34 5.18 7.10
CA ALA A 216 11.93 5.06 7.50
C ALA A 216 11.79 4.46 8.91
N ILE A 217 12.56 3.42 9.25
CA ILE A 217 12.60 2.84 10.60
C ILE A 217 13.04 3.89 11.62
N GLU A 218 14.10 4.64 11.33
CA GLU A 218 14.62 5.67 12.23
C GLU A 218 13.63 6.79 12.53
N GLN A 219 12.82 7.17 11.54
CA GLN A 219 11.81 8.22 11.68
C GLN A 219 10.52 7.75 12.35
N LEU A 220 10.22 6.44 12.32
CA LEU A 220 9.04 5.88 12.97
C LEU A 220 9.19 5.86 14.50
N ASP A 221 10.39 5.52 14.99
CA ASP A 221 10.68 5.41 16.43
C ASP A 221 10.94 6.77 17.11
N GLY A 222 11.13 7.85 16.34
CA GLY A 222 11.31 9.20 16.89
C GLY A 222 10.04 9.88 17.41
N VAL A 223 8.90 9.17 17.41
CA VAL A 223 7.55 9.72 17.71
C VAL A 223 6.80 8.92 18.78
N GLU A 224 7.46 7.98 19.46
CA GLU A 224 6.90 7.33 20.69
C GLU A 224 7.35 8.03 21.97
#